data_AF-A0A8T4BQ84-F1
#
_entry.id   AF-A0A8T4BQ84-F1
#
_cell.length_a   1.000
_cell.length_b   1.000
_cell.length_c   1.000
_cell.angle_alpha   90.00
_cell.angle_beta   90.00
_cell.angle_gamma   90.00
#
_symmetry.space_group_name_H-M   'P 1'
#
loop_
_entity.id
_entity.type
_entity.pdbx_description
1 polymer ?
#
loop_
_entity_poly.entity_id
_entity_poly.type
_entity_poly.pdbx_seq_one_letter_code
_entity_poly.pdbx_strand_id
1 'polypeptide(L)' 'MEENFENENFETEETEDKEVEMMEFSLNSDEIDDLIVKLVTLKQTRESFNFEVDDENEFTVSYEDDNEDSEEGEEENE' A
#
# COMPACT_ATOMS: atom_id res chain seq x y z
N MET A 1 24.73 35.81 30.37
CA MET A 1 23.86 35.87 29.18
C MET A 1 23.36 34.46 28.99
N GLU A 2 22.22 34.17 29.60
CA GLU A 2 21.46 32.95 29.33
C GLU A 2 20.49 33.33 28.22
N GLU A 3 20.66 32.75 27.04
CA GLU A 3 19.75 32.95 25.91
C GLU A 3 18.55 32.02 26.09
N ASN A 4 17.40 32.62 26.39
CA ASN A 4 16.10 31.96 26.38
C ASN A 4 15.71 31.73 24.91
N PHE A 5 15.71 30.47 24.46
CA PHE A 5 15.13 30.11 23.17
C PHE A 5 13.61 30.14 23.29
N GLU A 6 13.00 31.01 22.50
CA GLU A 6 11.56 31.20 22.40
C GLU A 6 10.90 29.93 21.88
N ASN A 7 9.89 29.47 22.61
CA ASN A 7 9.09 28.29 22.30
C ASN A 7 8.14 28.65 21.14
N GLU A 8 8.61 28.47 19.89
CA GLU A 8 7.77 28.57 18.71
C GLU A 8 6.67 27.49 18.78
N ASN A 9 5.44 27.99 18.82
CA ASN A 9 4.22 27.21 18.89
C ASN A 9 4.01 26.55 17.52
N PHE A 10 4.58 25.36 17.31
CA PHE A 10 4.31 24.54 16.13
C PHE A 10 2.89 23.99 16.29
N GLU A 11 1.94 24.52 15.52
CA GLU A 11 0.64 23.88 15.31
C GLU A 11 0.94 22.53 14.65
N THR A 12 1.03 21.48 15.47
CA THR A 12 1.09 20.10 15.00
C THR A 12 -0.23 19.81 14.34
N GLU A 13 -0.26 19.85 13.01
CA GLU A 13 -1.27 19.16 12.22
C GLU A 13 -1.41 17.75 12.80
N GLU A 14 -2.58 17.42 13.35
CA GLU A 14 -2.93 16.09 13.82
C GLU A 14 -2.88 15.15 12.61
N THR A 15 -1.70 14.59 12.33
CA THR A 15 -1.62 13.37 11.54
C THR A 15 -2.33 12.30 12.35
N GLU A 16 -3.56 11.97 12.00
CA GLU A 16 -4.24 10.77 12.52
C GLU A 16 -3.29 9.58 12.32
N ASP A 17 -2.63 9.17 13.40
CA ASP A 17 -1.84 7.95 13.47
C ASP A 17 -2.82 6.79 13.22
N LYS A 18 -3.01 6.42 11.94
CA LYS A 18 -3.71 5.19 11.59
C LYS A 18 -2.88 4.04 12.16
N GLU A 19 -3.38 3.44 13.24
CA GLU A 19 -2.84 2.22 13.81
C GLU A 19 -3.00 1.10 12.79
N VAL A 20 -1.93 0.83 12.02
CA VAL A 20 -1.90 -0.27 11.05
C VAL A 20 -1.55 -1.54 11.81
N GLU A 21 -2.52 -2.46 11.92
CA GLU A 21 -2.29 -3.79 12.46
C GLU A 21 -1.43 -4.59 11.49
N MET A 22 -0.21 -4.94 11.89
CA MET A 22 0.68 -5.79 11.10
C MET A 22 0.32 -7.27 11.34
N MET A 23 -0.14 -7.95 10.29
CA MET A 23 -0.31 -9.40 10.30
C MET A 23 0.97 -10.09 9.77
N GLU A 24 1.45 -11.10 10.48
CA GLU A 24 2.61 -11.91 10.09
C GLU A 24 2.17 -13.26 9.52
N PHE A 25 2.70 -13.63 8.36
CA PHE A 25 2.44 -14.92 7.72
C PHE A 25 3.76 -15.60 7.34
N SER A 26 3.77 -16.93 7.37
CA SER A 26 4.91 -17.74 6.99
C SER A 26 4.59 -18.53 5.72
N LEU A 27 5.43 -18.40 4.70
CA LEU A 27 5.32 -19.15 3.46
C LEU A 27 6.42 -20.20 3.38
N ASN A 28 6.10 -21.37 2.84
CA ASN A 28 7.05 -22.41 2.49
C ASN A 28 7.69 -22.15 1.12
N SER A 29 8.67 -22.97 0.74
CA SER A 29 9.42 -22.78 -0.52
C SER A 29 8.53 -22.84 -1.77
N ASP A 30 7.56 -23.75 -1.79
CA ASP A 30 6.68 -23.94 -2.96
C ASP A 30 5.69 -22.78 -3.08
N GLU A 31 5.18 -22.26 -1.95
CA GLU A 31 4.32 -21.08 -1.89
C GLU A 31 5.05 -19.80 -2.32
N ILE A 32 6.33 -19.67 -1.93
CA ILE A 32 7.18 -18.57 -2.37
C ILE A 32 7.37 -18.61 -3.90
N ASP A 33 7.65 -19.79 -4.46
CA ASP A 33 7.84 -19.94 -5.89
C ASP A 33 6.54 -19.63 -6.68
N ASP A 34 5.37 -20.06 -6.18
CA ASP A 34 4.07 -19.71 -6.77
C ASP A 34 3.81 -18.20 -6.73
N LEU A 35 4.05 -17.55 -5.59
CA LEU A 35 3.89 -16.11 -5.45
C LEU A 35 4.81 -15.35 -6.42
N ILE A 36 6.06 -15.78 -6.58
CA ILE A 36 7.00 -15.17 -7.53
C ILE A 36 6.46 -15.26 -8.96
N VAL A 37 5.93 -16.42 -9.38
CA VAL A 37 5.37 -16.61 -10.72
C VAL A 37 4.17 -15.69 -10.95
N LYS A 38 3.27 -15.58 -9.96
CA LYS A 38 2.10 -14.67 -10.04
C LYS A 38 2.52 -13.22 -10.13
N LEU A 39 3.50 -12.77 -9.34
CA LEU A 39 4.04 -11.41 -9.38
C LEU A 39 4.72 -11.08 -10.73
N VAL A 40 5.47 -12.03 -11.30
CA VAL A 40 6.04 -11.86 -12.65
C VAL A 40 4.95 -11.73 -13.70
N THR A 41 3.88 -12.52 -13.59
CA THR A 41 2.73 -12.47 -14.49
C THR A 41 2.01 -11.13 -14.37
N LEU A 42 1.73 -10.68 -13.14
CA LEU A 42 1.14 -9.37 -12.85
C LEU A 42 1.91 -8.24 -13.54
N LYS A 43 3.25 -8.25 -13.46
CA LYS A 43 4.08 -7.23 -14.10
C LYS A 43 3.98 -7.25 -15.64
N GLN A 44 3.69 -8.40 -16.25
CA GLN A 44 3.60 -8.56 -17.69
C GLN A 44 2.20 -8.25 -18.23
N THR A 45 1.16 -8.73 -17.55
CA THR A 45 -0.24 -8.65 -18.01
C THR A 45 -0.99 -7.49 -17.39
N ARG A 46 -0.54 -7.00 -16.22
CA ARG A 46 -1.24 -6.04 -15.35
C ARG A 46 -2.57 -6.56 -14.83
N GLU A 47 -2.81 -7.86 -14.92
CA GLU A 47 -4.03 -8.49 -14.39
C GLU A 47 -3.83 -8.79 -12.91
N SER A 48 -4.76 -8.32 -12.08
CA SER A 48 -4.76 -8.61 -10.65
C SER A 48 -4.93 -10.11 -10.39
N PHE A 49 -4.41 -10.56 -9.25
CA PHE A 49 -4.58 -11.93 -8.79
C PHE A 49 -4.87 -11.96 -7.30
N ASN A 50 -5.48 -13.06 -6.86
CA ASN A 50 -5.63 -13.36 -5.45
C ASN A 50 -4.62 -14.41 -5.00
N PHE A 51 -4.16 -14.26 -3.77
CA PHE A 51 -3.23 -15.16 -3.12
C PHE A 51 -3.78 -15.57 -1.76
N GLU A 52 -4.19 -16.83 -1.67
CA GLU A 52 -4.57 -17.48 -0.42
C GLU A 52 -3.30 -17.70 0.42
N VAL A 53 -3.29 -17.16 1.64
CA VAL A 53 -2.14 -17.28 2.55
C VAL A 53 -2.34 -18.39 3.56
N ASP A 54 -3.58 -18.58 3.99
CA ASP A 54 -4.02 -19.71 4.81
C ASP A 54 -5.51 -19.99 4.55
N ASP A 55 -6.10 -20.88 5.35
CA ASP A 55 -7.51 -21.27 5.21
C ASP A 55 -8.51 -20.13 5.48
N GLU A 56 -8.07 -19.03 6.09
CA GLU A 56 -8.91 -17.91 6.51
C GLU A 56 -8.58 -16.58 5.80
N ASN A 57 -7.35 -16.43 5.30
CA ASN A 57 -6.82 -15.16 4.80
C ASN A 57 -6.42 -15.23 3.31
N GLU A 58 -6.86 -14.25 2.54
CA GLU A 58 -6.53 -14.05 1.12
C GLU A 58 -6.17 -12.58 0.88
N PHE A 59 -5.19 -12.34 0.02
CA PHE A 59 -4.83 -10.99 -0.44
C PHE A 59 -5.04 -10.84 -1.94
N THR A 60 -5.65 -9.73 -2.36
CA THR A 60 -5.68 -9.31 -3.76
C THR A 60 -4.49 -8.40 -4.05
N VAL A 61 -3.74 -8.69 -5.10
CA VAL A 61 -2.61 -7.89 -5.56
C VAL A 61 -2.90 -7.35 -6.96
N SER A 62 -2.80 -6.04 -7.12
CA SER A 62 -2.97 -5.32 -8.38
C SER A 62 -1.71 -4.52 -8.73
N TYR A 63 -1.51 -4.28 -10.02
CA TYR A 63 -0.43 -3.44 -10.51
C TYR A 63 -0.93 -2.00 -10.58
N GLU A 64 -0.33 -1.12 -9.81
CA GLU A 64 -0.55 0.32 -9.90
C GLU A 64 0.51 0.91 -10.84
N ASP A 65 0.08 1.50 -11.97
CA ASP A 65 1.00 2.23 -12.84
C ASP A 65 1.30 3.58 -12.15
N ASP A 66 2.55 3.82 -11.75
CA ASP A 66 3.07 5.11 -11.22
C ASP A 66 2.93 6.31 -12.21
N ASN A 67 2.16 6.18 -13.30
CA ASN A 67 1.97 7.19 -14.34
C ASN A 67 0.57 7.83 -14.33
N GLU A 68 -0.25 7.63 -13.30
CA GLU A 68 -1.50 8.40 -13.13
C GLU A 68 -1.26 9.68 -12.33
N ASP A 69 -0.94 10.73 -13.10
CA ASP A 69 -1.49 12.05 -12.85
C ASP A 69 -3.01 11.88 -12.69
N SER A 70 -3.50 12.16 -11.48
CA SER A 70 -4.91 12.13 -11.12
C SER A 70 -5.69 13.22 -11.88
N GLU A 71 -6.03 12.97 -13.13
CA GLU A 71 -7.03 13.75 -13.85
C GLU A 71 -7.89 12.81 -14.71
N GLU A 72 -8.98 12.31 -14.13
CA GLU A 72 -10.27 12.20 -14.83
C GLU A 72 -11.36 12.00 -13.76
N GLY A 73 -11.54 13.05 -12.97
CA GLY A 73 -12.82 13.29 -12.32
C GLY A 73 -13.85 13.52 -13.42
N GLU A 74 -14.80 12.60 -13.51
CA GLU A 74 -15.88 12.54 -14.49
C GLU A 74 -16.49 13.93 -14.76
N GLU A 75 -16.30 14.46 -15.97
CA GLU A 75 -17.14 15.52 -16.50
C GLU A 75 -18.54 14.93 -16.74
N GLU A 76 -19.44 15.10 -15.77
CA GLU A 76 -20.88 15.00 -16.02
C GLU A 76 -21.26 16.12 -17.00
N ASN A 77 -21.39 15.75 -18.27
CA ASN A 77 -21.98 16.56 -19.32
C ASN A 77 -23.52 16.56 -19.18
N GLU A 78 -24.06 17.78 -19.16
CA GLU A 78 -25.45 18.24 -19.47
C GLU A 78 -26.56 18.15 -18.41
#